data_AF-A0A7Y0AS08-F1
#
_entry.id   AF-A0A7Y0AS08-F1
#
_cell.length_a   1.000
_cell.length_b   1.000
_cell.length_c   1.000
_cell.angle_alpha   90.00
_cell.angle_beta   90.00
_cell.angle_gamma   90.00
#
_symmetry.space_group_name_H-M   'P 1'
#
loop_
_entity.id
_entity.type
_entity.pdbx_description
1 polymer ?
#
loop_
_entity_poly.entity_id
_entity_poly.type
_entity_poly.pdbx_seq_one_letter_code
_entity_poly.pdbx_strand_id
1 'polypeptide(L)'
;MAKTTTPQEQRAVGPQSIGFDYQFYYFMYLSLKLKHGQKIGYEVKDDIHIDKEDGSTILLQAKHSTVEKADGSIQNLTTMDLDMWKSLNNWALFINSAESKSDFLGSHSFILVTNKSENNNEFISSLAQFNEDLDVNTIIEKIKSLEKSTTSKTLQGYINNILKIGKRSLIVFFLKLSIETGVDAGQTHHKLT
;
A
#
# COMPACT_ATOMS: atom_id res chain seq x y z
N MET A 1 15.59 22.79 35.64
CA MET A 1 16.91 22.41 35.08
C MET A 1 16.65 21.77 33.72
N ALA A 2 17.16 22.35 32.64
CA ALA A 2 16.97 21.82 31.30
C ALA A 2 17.87 20.59 31.11
N LYS A 3 17.27 19.46 30.71
CA LYS A 3 18.00 18.25 30.35
C LYS A 3 18.71 18.53 29.03
N THR A 4 20.02 18.78 29.08
CA THR A 4 20.85 18.94 27.88
C THR A 4 21.05 17.56 27.27
N THR A 5 20.30 17.25 26.22
CA THR A 5 20.52 16.07 25.39
C THR A 5 21.87 16.19 24.68
N THR A 6 22.61 15.09 24.68
CA THR A 6 23.97 14.98 24.14
C THR A 6 24.00 15.15 22.61
N PRO A 7 25.14 15.54 22.01
CA PRO A 7 25.28 15.63 20.55
C PRO A 7 24.98 14.33 19.78
N GLN A 8 24.98 13.18 20.48
CA GLN A 8 24.61 11.88 19.94
C GLN A 8 23.09 11.73 19.77
N GLU A 9 22.28 12.36 20.63
CA GLU A 9 20.82 12.38 20.53
C GLU A 9 20.32 13.34 19.44
N GLN A 10 21.14 14.34 19.07
CA GLN A 10 20.87 15.23 17.92
C GLN A 10 21.13 14.56 16.55
N ARG A 11 21.78 13.38 16.52
CA ARG A 11 21.98 12.57 15.30
C ARG A 11 20.89 11.53 15.10
N ALA A 12 19.82 11.54 15.90
CA ALA A 12 18.62 10.78 15.59
C ALA A 12 17.98 11.41 14.35
N VAL A 13 18.27 10.79 13.21
CA VAL A 13 17.72 11.07 11.89
C VAL A 13 16.20 11.28 12.03
N GLY A 14 15.67 12.33 11.41
CA GLY A 14 14.29 12.77 11.60
C GLY A 14 13.23 11.70 11.25
N PRO A 15 11.93 12.00 11.42
CA PRO A 15 10.82 11.06 11.18
C PRO A 15 10.83 10.36 9.81
N GLN A 16 11.49 10.96 8.81
CA GLN A 16 11.72 10.36 7.49
C GLN A 16 12.60 9.10 7.56
N SER A 17 13.59 9.02 8.46
CA SER A 17 14.45 7.84 8.63
C SER A 17 13.64 6.60 8.99
N ILE A 18 12.68 6.73 9.90
CA ILE A 18 11.97 5.59 10.49
C ILE A 18 11.10 4.88 9.43
N GLY A 19 10.49 5.65 8.53
CA GLY A 19 9.74 5.09 7.40
C GLY A 19 10.63 4.28 6.45
N PHE A 20 11.81 4.81 6.11
CA PHE A 20 12.79 4.10 5.28
C PHE A 20 13.39 2.88 6.00
N ASP A 21 13.70 3.00 7.29
CA ASP A 21 14.22 1.88 8.09
C ASP A 21 13.23 0.72 8.12
N TYR A 22 11.93 1.01 8.26
CA TYR A 22 10.89 -0.03 8.21
C TYR A 22 10.81 -0.71 6.84
N GLN A 23 10.83 0.06 5.74
CA GLN A 23 10.84 -0.49 4.39
C GLN A 23 12.04 -1.41 4.19
N PHE A 24 13.22 -0.99 4.65
CA PHE A 24 14.44 -1.78 4.58
C PHE A 24 14.35 -3.06 5.43
N TYR A 25 13.84 -3.00 6.67
CA TYR A 25 13.67 -4.20 7.50
C TYR A 25 12.66 -5.18 6.90
N TYR A 26 11.57 -4.67 6.32
CA TYR A 26 10.59 -5.53 5.66
C TYR A 26 11.18 -6.17 4.39
N PHE A 27 11.98 -5.44 3.62
CA PHE A 27 12.76 -6.00 2.51
C PHE A 27 13.70 -7.13 2.98
N MET A 28 14.44 -6.93 4.07
CA MET A 28 15.33 -7.95 4.62
C MET A 28 14.55 -9.19 5.08
N TYR A 29 13.43 -8.99 5.79
CA TYR A 29 12.55 -10.08 6.21
C TYR A 29 12.02 -10.89 5.01
N LEU A 30 11.53 -10.22 3.97
CA LEU A 30 11.05 -10.89 2.75
C LEU A 30 12.18 -11.59 2.00
N SER A 31 13.39 -11.02 1.98
CA SER A 31 14.58 -11.63 1.36
C SER A 31 14.90 -13.00 1.97
N LEU A 32 14.73 -13.15 3.29
CA LEU A 32 14.93 -14.43 3.99
C LEU A 32 13.83 -15.46 3.69
N LYS A 33 12.69 -15.02 3.14
CA LYS A 33 11.52 -15.86 2.85
C LYS A 33 11.34 -16.16 1.36
N LEU A 34 12.31 -15.78 0.51
CA LEU A 34 12.24 -16.06 -0.92
C LEU A 34 12.17 -17.56 -1.20
N LYS A 35 11.30 -17.90 -2.13
CA LYS A 35 11.25 -19.23 -2.71
C LYS A 35 12.28 -19.34 -3.83
N HIS A 36 12.60 -20.58 -4.21
CA HIS A 36 13.43 -20.84 -5.38
C HIS A 36 12.88 -20.12 -6.61
N GLY A 37 13.77 -19.58 -7.43
CA GLY A 37 13.42 -18.83 -8.64
C GLY A 37 12.95 -17.39 -8.42
N GLN A 38 12.69 -16.96 -7.18
CA GLN A 38 12.29 -15.58 -6.88
C GLN A 38 13.49 -14.63 -6.75
N LYS A 39 13.32 -13.39 -7.18
CA LYS A 39 14.28 -12.30 -6.97
C LYS A 39 13.57 -11.13 -6.30
N ILE A 40 14.18 -10.55 -5.29
CA ILE A 40 13.66 -9.36 -4.60
C ILE A 40 14.52 -8.16 -4.97
N GLY A 41 13.91 -6.98 -5.04
CA GLY A 41 14.66 -5.73 -5.11
C GLY A 41 14.00 -4.61 -4.31
N TYR A 42 14.83 -3.67 -3.90
CA TYR A 42 14.51 -2.54 -3.01
C TYR A 42 14.68 -1.24 -3.79
N GLU A 43 13.65 -0.38 -3.79
CA GLU A 43 13.66 0.93 -4.47
C GLU A 43 13.98 0.89 -5.98
N VAL A 44 13.60 -0.20 -6.67
CA VAL A 44 13.79 -0.35 -8.13
C VAL A 44 12.49 -0.17 -8.90
N LYS A 45 11.51 -1.05 -8.67
CA LYS A 45 10.19 -0.99 -9.34
C LYS A 45 9.10 -0.40 -8.45
N ASP A 46 9.28 -0.51 -7.14
CA ASP A 46 8.43 0.02 -6.07
C ASP A 46 9.28 0.14 -4.79
N ASP A 47 8.70 0.47 -3.62
CA ASP A 47 9.41 0.42 -2.33
C ASP A 47 10.13 -0.94 -2.20
N ILE A 48 9.40 -2.03 -2.48
CA ILE A 48 9.93 -3.40 -2.63
C ILE A 48 9.23 -4.08 -3.81
N HIS A 49 9.94 -4.95 -4.53
CA HIS A 49 9.32 -5.84 -5.51
C HIS A 49 9.87 -7.26 -5.43
N ILE A 50 9.05 -8.24 -5.82
CA ILE A 50 9.45 -9.65 -5.97
C ILE A 50 9.11 -10.11 -7.38
N ASP A 51 10.13 -10.42 -8.16
CA ASP A 51 10.00 -11.10 -9.45
C ASP A 51 9.91 -12.61 -9.22
N LYS A 52 8.87 -13.24 -9.78
CA LYS A 52 8.64 -14.68 -9.72
C LYS A 52 9.23 -15.39 -10.94
N GLU A 53 9.43 -16.70 -10.81
CA GLU A 53 9.95 -17.55 -11.88
C GLU A 53 9.04 -17.58 -13.12
N ASP A 54 7.73 -17.45 -12.93
CA ASP A 54 6.73 -17.40 -14.01
C ASP A 54 6.69 -16.06 -14.77
N GLY A 55 7.58 -15.12 -14.43
CA GLY A 55 7.67 -13.80 -15.02
C GLY A 55 6.72 -12.76 -14.42
N SER A 56 5.88 -13.13 -13.46
CA SER A 56 5.04 -12.16 -12.74
C SER A 56 5.83 -11.39 -11.67
N THR A 57 5.37 -10.18 -11.35
CA THR A 57 5.99 -9.28 -10.37
C THR A 57 4.99 -8.90 -9.28
N ILE A 58 5.39 -9.01 -8.02
CA ILE A 58 4.68 -8.40 -6.90
C ILE A 58 5.30 -7.03 -6.65
N LEU A 59 4.50 -5.97 -6.69
CA LEU A 59 4.87 -4.62 -6.27
C LEU A 59 4.35 -4.37 -4.86
N LEU A 60 5.23 -3.95 -3.95
CA LEU A 60 4.91 -3.75 -2.54
C LEU A 60 5.22 -2.33 -2.11
N GLN A 61 4.25 -1.70 -1.46
CA GLN A 61 4.40 -0.43 -0.73
C GLN A 61 4.33 -0.75 0.77
N ALA A 62 5.37 -0.39 1.52
CA ALA A 62 5.43 -0.60 2.97
C ALA A 62 5.36 0.75 3.69
N LYS A 63 4.31 0.94 4.52
CA LYS A 63 4.00 2.20 5.19
C LYS A 63 3.92 2.03 6.70
N HIS A 64 4.89 2.58 7.41
CA HIS A 64 4.94 2.56 8.87
C HIS A 64 4.60 3.93 9.46
N SER A 65 3.66 3.94 10.41
CA SER A 65 3.25 5.13 11.15
C SER A 65 3.78 5.07 12.57
N THR A 66 4.36 6.17 13.05
CA THR A 66 4.75 6.36 14.46
C THR A 66 3.75 7.22 15.23
N VAL A 67 2.69 7.69 14.57
CA VAL A 67 1.65 8.49 15.21
C VAL A 67 0.75 7.59 16.05
N GLU A 68 0.73 7.84 17.35
CA GLU A 68 -0.08 7.13 18.33
C GLU A 68 -1.37 7.89 18.65
N LYS A 69 -2.40 7.14 19.06
CA LYS A 69 -3.61 7.65 19.70
C LYS A 69 -3.33 7.95 21.17
N ALA A 70 -4.32 8.54 21.85
CA ALA A 70 -4.24 8.81 23.28
C ALA A 70 -4.02 7.55 24.16
N ASP A 71 -4.38 6.37 23.65
CA ASP A 71 -4.20 5.08 24.34
C ASP A 71 -2.85 4.39 24.06
N GLY A 72 -1.94 5.04 23.31
CA GLY A 72 -0.65 4.49 22.91
C GLY A 72 -0.69 3.50 21.74
N SER A 73 -1.87 3.20 21.18
CA SER A 73 -1.97 2.40 19.95
C SER A 73 -1.67 3.24 18.71
N ILE A 74 -1.18 2.62 17.63
CA ILE A 74 -0.98 3.32 16.36
C ILE A 74 -2.31 3.86 15.83
N GLN A 75 -2.28 5.06 15.23
CA GLN A 75 -3.45 5.65 14.58
C GLN A 75 -4.04 4.70 13.52
N ASN A 76 -5.36 4.73 13.36
CA ASN A 76 -6.02 3.86 12.39
C ASN A 76 -5.75 4.33 10.96
N LEU A 77 -5.81 3.39 10.01
CA LEU A 77 -5.82 3.65 8.58
C LEU A 77 -7.20 4.15 8.16
N THR A 78 -7.42 5.46 8.29
CA THR A 78 -8.72 6.07 7.96
C THR A 78 -9.10 5.87 6.49
N THR A 79 -10.39 5.92 6.16
CA THR A 79 -10.88 5.83 4.77
C THR A 79 -10.22 6.84 3.83
N MET A 80 -9.81 8.02 4.34
CA MET A 80 -9.16 9.09 3.56
C MET A 80 -7.65 9.18 3.80
N ASP A 81 -7.03 8.11 4.29
CA ASP A 81 -5.58 8.10 4.58
C ASP A 81 -4.76 8.46 3.32
N LEU A 82 -3.98 9.53 3.43
CA LEU A 82 -3.27 10.10 2.29
C LEU A 82 -2.25 9.14 1.70
N ASP A 83 -1.52 8.39 2.54
CA ASP A 83 -0.48 7.48 2.09
C ASP A 83 -1.07 6.24 1.42
N MET A 84 -2.24 5.76 1.89
CA MET A 84 -3.00 4.72 1.21
C MET A 84 -3.39 5.16 -0.21
N TRP A 85 -4.09 6.30 -0.33
CA TRP A 85 -4.54 6.79 -1.63
C TRP A 85 -3.39 7.15 -2.56
N LYS A 86 -2.27 7.65 -2.03
CA LYS A 86 -1.06 7.90 -2.81
C LYS A 86 -0.46 6.60 -3.36
N SER A 87 -0.38 5.55 -2.56
CA SER A 87 0.13 4.23 -2.98
C SER A 87 -0.73 3.65 -4.10
N LEU A 88 -2.06 3.66 -3.92
CA LEU A 88 -3.02 3.22 -4.97
C LEU A 88 -2.92 4.08 -6.23
N ASN A 89 -2.74 5.39 -6.09
CA ASN A 89 -2.54 6.30 -7.21
C ASN A 89 -1.26 5.98 -7.98
N ASN A 90 -0.15 5.68 -7.31
CA ASN A 90 1.11 5.36 -8.00
C ASN A 90 0.95 4.13 -8.90
N TRP A 91 0.30 3.07 -8.40
CA TRP A 91 -0.04 1.91 -9.22
C TRP A 91 -1.02 2.23 -10.34
N ALA A 92 -2.02 3.08 -10.08
CA ALA A 92 -2.92 3.55 -11.12
C ALA A 92 -2.19 4.31 -12.24
N LEU A 93 -1.17 5.10 -11.90
CA LEU A 93 -0.34 5.79 -12.87
C LEU A 93 0.47 4.80 -13.71
N PHE A 94 1.10 3.78 -13.11
CA PHE A 94 1.79 2.71 -13.86
C PHE A 94 0.86 1.99 -14.83
N ILE A 95 -0.35 1.63 -14.37
CA ILE A 95 -1.36 0.95 -15.21
C ILE A 95 -1.80 1.87 -16.35
N ASN A 96 -2.02 3.16 -16.08
CA ASN A 96 -2.47 4.11 -17.09
C ASN A 96 -1.38 4.49 -18.10
N SER A 97 -0.10 4.40 -17.73
CA SER A 97 1.03 4.69 -18.61
C SER A 97 1.58 3.46 -19.34
N ALA A 98 1.14 2.26 -19.00
CA ALA A 98 1.55 1.03 -19.69
C ALA A 98 1.09 1.03 -21.15
N GLU A 99 1.96 0.56 -22.06
CA GLU A 99 1.61 0.36 -23.48
C GLU A 99 0.39 -0.55 -23.64
N SER A 100 0.32 -1.59 -22.80
CA SER A 100 -0.80 -2.51 -22.70
C SER A 100 -1.21 -2.67 -21.24
N LYS A 101 -2.37 -2.09 -20.87
CA LYS A 101 -2.91 -2.22 -19.51
C LYS A 101 -3.16 -3.68 -19.14
N SER A 102 -3.62 -4.50 -20.09
CA SER A 102 -3.91 -5.91 -19.87
C SER A 102 -2.65 -6.72 -19.60
N ASP A 103 -1.56 -6.47 -20.31
CA ASP A 103 -0.32 -7.23 -20.11
C ASP A 103 0.35 -6.83 -18.80
N PHE A 104 0.34 -5.53 -18.48
CA PHE A 104 0.83 -5.03 -17.20
C PHE A 104 0.02 -5.64 -16.05
N LEU A 105 -1.29 -5.52 -16.06
CA LEU A 105 -2.16 -6.11 -15.03
C LEU A 105 -2.09 -7.65 -15.04
N GLY A 106 -1.83 -8.28 -16.18
CA GLY A 106 -1.67 -9.73 -16.32
C GLY A 106 -0.44 -10.25 -15.59
N SER A 107 0.63 -9.47 -15.56
CA SER A 107 1.92 -9.83 -14.98
C SER A 107 2.20 -9.23 -13.59
N HIS A 108 1.35 -8.34 -13.07
CA HIS A 108 1.60 -7.65 -11.79
C HIS A 108 0.52 -7.92 -10.74
N SER A 109 0.93 -7.96 -9.47
CA SER A 109 0.07 -7.89 -8.29
C SER A 109 0.59 -6.85 -7.30
N PHE A 110 -0.28 -6.31 -6.46
CA PHE A 110 -0.02 -5.11 -5.66
C PHE A 110 -0.31 -5.38 -4.19
N ILE A 111 0.63 -5.05 -3.30
CA ILE A 111 0.47 -5.24 -1.85
C ILE A 111 0.81 -3.95 -1.13
N LEU A 112 -0.14 -3.43 -0.36
CA LEU A 112 0.11 -2.36 0.60
C LEU A 112 0.21 -2.99 1.99
N VAL A 113 1.32 -2.77 2.69
CA VAL A 113 1.54 -3.26 4.05
C VAL A 113 1.64 -2.07 5.00
N THR A 114 0.89 -2.10 6.10
CA THR A 114 0.94 -1.05 7.12
C THR A 114 0.70 -1.55 8.55
N ASN A 115 1.34 -0.89 9.51
CA ASN A 115 1.12 -1.11 10.94
C ASN A 115 -0.14 -0.42 11.49
N LYS A 116 -0.78 0.46 10.70
CA LYS A 116 -2.07 1.05 11.04
C LYS A 116 -3.15 -0.02 10.94
N SER A 117 -4.08 -0.08 11.90
CA SER A 117 -5.27 -0.93 11.80
C SER A 117 -6.38 -0.24 11.01
N GLU A 118 -7.16 -0.98 10.22
CA GLU A 118 -8.16 -0.40 9.33
C GLU A 118 -9.39 0.21 10.01
N ASN A 119 -9.80 -0.30 11.18
CA ASN A 119 -10.94 0.14 11.99
C ASN A 119 -12.05 0.87 11.22
N ASN A 120 -12.89 0.12 10.48
CA ASN A 120 -14.02 0.60 9.67
C ASN A 120 -13.64 1.44 8.44
N ASN A 121 -12.52 1.14 7.78
CA ASN A 121 -12.17 1.76 6.51
C ASN A 121 -13.15 1.31 5.40
N GLU A 122 -14.00 2.24 4.93
CA GLU A 122 -15.06 1.93 3.98
C GLU A 122 -14.54 1.46 2.62
N PHE A 123 -13.36 1.91 2.20
CA PHE A 123 -12.75 1.44 0.95
C PHE A 123 -12.32 -0.01 1.08
N ILE A 124 -11.65 -0.37 2.18
CA ILE A 124 -11.21 -1.75 2.43
C ILE A 124 -12.42 -2.67 2.57
N SER A 125 -13.47 -2.27 3.30
CA SER A 125 -14.71 -3.06 3.38
C SER A 125 -15.35 -3.25 1.99
N SER A 126 -15.32 -2.24 1.13
CA SER A 126 -15.87 -2.34 -0.24
C SER A 126 -14.98 -3.19 -1.16
N LEU A 127 -13.67 -3.21 -0.93
CA LEU A 127 -12.73 -4.09 -1.62
C LEU A 127 -12.94 -5.56 -1.21
N ALA A 128 -13.14 -5.82 0.08
CA ALA A 128 -13.48 -7.15 0.59
C ALA A 128 -14.80 -7.65 -0.02
N GLN A 129 -15.85 -6.81 0.00
CA GLN A 129 -17.14 -7.13 -0.62
C GLN A 129 -16.99 -7.46 -2.11
N PHE A 130 -16.24 -6.64 -2.86
CA PHE A 130 -15.94 -6.90 -4.27
C PHE A 130 -15.23 -8.24 -4.49
N ASN A 131 -14.33 -8.65 -3.59
CA ASN A 131 -13.65 -9.94 -3.70
C ASN A 131 -14.59 -11.13 -3.42
N GLU A 132 -15.74 -10.91 -2.79
CA GLU A 132 -16.76 -11.94 -2.57
C GLU A 132 -17.78 -12.02 -3.72
N ASP A 133 -18.26 -10.88 -4.21
CA ASP A 133 -19.37 -10.82 -5.18
C ASP A 133 -18.96 -10.46 -6.62
N LEU A 134 -17.72 -9.99 -6.82
CA LEU A 134 -17.18 -9.49 -8.09
C LEU A 134 -17.95 -8.31 -8.69
N ASP A 135 -18.79 -7.62 -7.90
CA ASP A 135 -19.54 -6.45 -8.36
C ASP A 135 -18.66 -5.20 -8.33
N VAL A 136 -17.99 -4.98 -9.46
CA VAL A 136 -17.15 -3.80 -9.64
C VAL A 136 -17.94 -2.48 -9.61
N ASN A 137 -19.26 -2.48 -9.85
CA ASN A 137 -20.01 -1.23 -9.83
C ASN A 137 -20.10 -0.69 -8.40
N THR A 138 -20.41 -1.55 -7.43
CA THR A 138 -20.52 -1.17 -6.02
C THR A 138 -19.23 -0.50 -5.50
N ILE A 139 -18.06 -1.09 -5.76
CA ILE A 139 -16.79 -0.48 -5.34
C ILE A 139 -16.47 0.81 -6.13
N ILE A 140 -16.77 0.87 -7.43
CA ILE A 140 -16.59 2.11 -8.22
C ILE A 140 -17.48 3.24 -7.70
N GLU A 141 -18.73 2.95 -7.35
CA GLU A 141 -19.66 3.93 -6.78
C GLU A 141 -19.20 4.40 -5.42
N LYS A 142 -18.70 3.49 -4.57
CA LYS A 142 -18.06 3.88 -3.30
C LYS A 142 -16.89 4.82 -3.55
N ILE A 143 -15.95 4.47 -4.43
CA ILE A 143 -14.76 5.30 -4.72
C ILE A 143 -15.17 6.68 -5.25
N LYS A 144 -16.18 6.76 -6.12
CA LYS A 144 -16.74 8.05 -6.59
C LYS A 144 -17.38 8.86 -5.47
N SER A 145 -18.06 8.21 -4.53
CA SER A 145 -18.63 8.88 -3.35
C SER A 145 -17.52 9.45 -2.46
N LEU A 146 -16.45 8.69 -2.24
CA LEU A 146 -15.27 9.12 -1.48
C LEU A 146 -14.56 10.31 -2.14
N GLU A 147 -14.42 10.30 -3.47
CA GLU A 147 -13.85 11.45 -4.21
C GLU A 147 -14.64 12.74 -3.99
N LYS A 148 -15.98 12.64 -3.96
CA LYS A 148 -16.88 13.78 -3.75
C LYS A 148 -16.95 14.24 -2.29
N SER A 149 -16.70 13.36 -1.33
CA SER A 149 -16.82 13.69 0.10
C SER A 149 -15.59 14.41 0.66
N THR A 150 -14.45 14.35 -0.02
CA THR A 150 -13.24 15.07 0.37
C THR A 150 -13.11 16.43 -0.32
N THR A 151 -12.62 17.44 0.40
CA THR A 151 -12.27 18.76 -0.16
C THR A 151 -10.81 18.83 -0.61
N SER A 152 -9.99 17.83 -0.27
CA SER A 152 -8.57 17.79 -0.61
C SER A 152 -8.39 17.53 -2.10
N LYS A 153 -7.86 18.54 -2.81
CA LYS A 153 -7.54 18.43 -4.25
C LYS A 153 -6.54 17.32 -4.56
N THR A 154 -5.63 17.06 -3.63
CA THR A 154 -4.66 15.95 -3.75
C THR A 154 -5.36 14.59 -3.71
N LEU A 155 -6.23 14.37 -2.72
CA LEU A 155 -7.00 13.11 -2.63
C LEU A 155 -7.94 12.95 -3.83
N GLN A 156 -8.63 14.01 -4.24
CA GLN A 156 -9.44 14.01 -5.46
C GLN A 156 -8.62 13.58 -6.68
N GLY A 157 -7.42 14.15 -6.84
CA GLY A 157 -6.50 13.78 -7.92
C GLY A 157 -6.10 12.31 -7.90
N TYR A 158 -5.73 11.78 -6.72
CA TYR A 158 -5.37 10.39 -6.55
C TYR A 158 -6.53 9.44 -6.89
N ILE A 159 -7.71 9.71 -6.34
CA ILE A 159 -8.90 8.89 -6.59
C ILE A 159 -9.31 8.95 -8.07
N ASN A 160 -9.22 10.12 -8.69
CA ASN A 160 -9.55 10.31 -10.11
C ASN A 160 -8.63 9.48 -11.02
N ASN A 161 -7.33 9.39 -10.72
CA ASN A 161 -6.39 8.57 -11.48
C ASN A 161 -6.70 7.07 -11.39
N ILE A 162 -7.16 6.60 -10.23
CA ILE A 162 -7.65 5.22 -10.07
C ILE A 162 -8.89 5.00 -10.96
N LEU A 163 -9.87 5.89 -10.91
CA LEU A 163 -11.08 5.77 -11.74
C LEU A 163 -10.79 5.79 -13.26
N LYS A 164 -9.73 6.48 -13.68
CA LYS A 164 -9.24 6.52 -15.08
C LYS A 164 -8.65 5.20 -15.59
N ILE A 165 -8.35 4.23 -14.71
CA ILE A 165 -7.90 2.89 -15.12
C ILE A 165 -8.92 2.26 -16.08
N GLY A 166 -10.21 2.49 -15.83
CA GLY A 166 -11.32 1.97 -16.64
C GLY A 166 -11.88 0.67 -16.08
N LYS A 167 -13.20 0.48 -16.21
CA LYS A 167 -13.96 -0.58 -15.50
C LYS A 167 -13.37 -1.99 -15.65
N ARG A 168 -13.03 -2.42 -16.87
CA ARG A 168 -12.47 -3.77 -17.11
C ARG A 168 -11.12 -3.97 -16.41
N SER A 169 -10.24 -2.98 -16.50
CA SER A 169 -8.91 -3.01 -15.87
C SER A 169 -9.00 -2.85 -14.35
N LEU A 170 -10.00 -2.12 -13.83
CA LEU A 170 -10.26 -2.01 -12.40
C LEU A 170 -10.64 -3.36 -11.77
N ILE A 171 -11.41 -4.20 -12.46
CA ILE A 171 -11.70 -5.57 -11.99
C ILE A 171 -10.41 -6.32 -11.72
N VAL A 172 -9.51 -6.35 -12.70
CA VAL A 172 -8.23 -7.08 -12.58
C VAL A 172 -7.33 -6.45 -11.53
N PHE A 173 -7.28 -5.11 -11.46
CA PHE A 173 -6.50 -4.40 -10.46
C PHE A 173 -6.94 -4.75 -9.04
N PHE A 174 -8.24 -4.68 -8.74
CA PHE A 174 -8.75 -4.97 -7.40
C PHE A 174 -8.63 -6.44 -7.01
N LEU A 175 -8.80 -7.37 -7.96
CA LEU A 175 -8.55 -8.80 -7.73
C LEU A 175 -7.08 -9.12 -7.38
N LYS A 176 -6.16 -8.27 -7.82
CA LYS A 176 -4.72 -8.43 -7.59
C LYS A 176 -4.16 -7.46 -6.54
N LEU A 177 -5.04 -6.73 -5.85
CA LEU A 177 -4.71 -5.78 -4.80
C LEU A 177 -4.94 -6.44 -3.43
N SER A 178 -3.91 -6.41 -2.60
CA SER A 178 -4.01 -6.75 -1.18
C SER A 178 -3.61 -5.56 -0.31
N ILE A 179 -4.33 -5.37 0.79
CA ILE A 179 -4.02 -4.37 1.82
C ILE A 179 -3.93 -5.08 3.15
N GLU A 180 -2.72 -5.16 3.69
CA GLU A 180 -2.40 -5.84 4.94
C GLU A 180 -2.25 -4.81 6.06
N THR A 181 -3.19 -4.79 7.00
CA THR A 181 -3.28 -3.79 8.07
C THR A 181 -2.91 -4.40 9.43
N GLY A 182 -2.49 -3.55 10.38
CA GLY A 182 -2.04 -3.99 11.70
C GLY A 182 -0.79 -4.88 11.67
N VAL A 183 -0.04 -4.85 10.58
CA VAL A 183 1.17 -5.65 10.39
C VAL A 183 2.36 -4.87 10.91
N ASP A 184 3.06 -5.47 11.88
CA ASP A 184 4.42 -5.09 12.23
C ASP A 184 5.38 -6.23 11.85
N ALA A 185 6.63 -5.90 11.51
CA ALA A 185 7.59 -6.83 10.88
C ALA A 185 7.89 -8.11 11.71
N GLY A 186 7.40 -8.20 12.95
CA GLY A 186 7.53 -9.36 13.84
C GLY A 186 6.30 -10.28 13.97
N GLN A 187 5.15 -10.00 13.33
CA GLN A 187 3.91 -10.76 13.58
C GLN A 187 3.23 -11.38 12.33
N THR A 188 3.85 -11.34 11.15
CA THR A 188 3.15 -11.75 9.93
C THR A 188 3.23 -13.23 9.56
N HIS A 189 2.04 -13.85 9.45
CA HIS A 189 1.81 -15.08 8.72
C HIS A 189 1.40 -14.79 7.26
N HIS A 190 2.33 -14.32 6.40
CA HIS A 190 2.00 -14.20 4.97
C HIS A 190 1.89 -15.57 4.30
N LYS A 191 0.78 -15.80 3.62
CA LYS A 191 0.71 -16.78 2.53
C LYS A 191 1.24 -16.10 1.27
N LEU A 192 2.53 -16.25 1.03
CA LEU A 192 3.09 -16.10 -0.32
C LEU A 192 2.60 -17.28 -1.16
N THR A 193 1.32 -17.29 -1.53
CA THR A 193 0.76 -18.26 -2.49
C THR A 193 0.61 -17.57 -3.82
#